data_AF-I4B090-F1
#
_entry.id   AF-I4B090-F1
#
_cell.length_a   1.000
_cell.length_b   1.000
_cell.length_c   1.000
_cell.angle_alpha   90.00
_cell.angle_beta   90.00
_cell.angle_gamma   90.00
#
_symmetry.space_group_name_H-M   'P 1'
#
loop_
_entity.id
_entity.type
_entity.pdbx_description
1 polymer ?
#
loop_
_entity_poly.entity_id
_entity_poly.type
_entity_poly.pdbx_seq_one_letter_code
_entity_poly.pdbx_strand_id
1 'polypeptide(L)'
;MSICERQRCGQIFNPTATHSRAKPRNRSRGTRVDTTYYTQLTDLILSEFYPRICCGEKVTKQSPTRELVLRCPTCHKEHSKLAGPFRKLRVPRWTISYLLKEAQVQYPKVLTVAEIKRRLGLSSTGTAYLLKRRIQLFASDLVPRMQEAFYRDNKLRFGDFRFPRDREADLTELVKDKPIPQADTLVLYSVGNLSNKGRKRFRRKGQTSSIYRSSSVDGRGEQVGTLVNTVAVKNGPAFFDSIPNQKAETVNPILFKYIPVHNPVFTDGGYSLPSMNHRTINHSLKSKDKRHTWSRGRWSKNGIHTQVAEGRQGILKRAFRSYGWLNPKYSTLALNEFTAIGNLRYFGLEDLLPDESKENPVRYQLDDNWSLRDSRNRNMPGHRGPVSELVSKQTYDAKTLLEIQHDERKSDAQRIKDTLTKVPDLKIRRRLQLENHRYRRWLKGKTTQDQRRKQRYYQTLAESIWHTIPSDSLIEIHDLARRHRISGKHIYRLLGIWTAAGLIETIDLNRKTKNKIIEYYDIRRLSPALLPILYIMPKAAVPEFNKRWHAKARRIA
;
A
#
# COMPACT_ATOMS: atom_id res chain seq x y z
N MET A 1 -16.91 -0.31 61.24
CA MET A 1 -15.95 0.36 62.13
C MET A 1 -15.06 1.25 61.27
N SER A 2 -15.04 2.56 61.59
CA SER A 2 -14.24 3.68 61.04
C SER A 2 -14.35 3.90 59.51
N ILE A 3 -15.07 4.87 58.93
CA ILE A 3 -15.25 6.33 59.15
C ILE A 3 -13.97 7.15 58.95
N CYS A 4 -13.90 7.84 57.80
CA CYS A 4 -13.56 9.26 57.59
C CYS A 4 -13.18 9.49 56.10
N GLU A 5 -13.56 10.54 55.38
CA GLU A 5 -14.60 11.56 55.51
C GLU A 5 -14.64 12.29 54.15
N ARG A 6 -15.85 12.64 53.70
CA ARG A 6 -16.06 13.47 52.51
C ARG A 6 -15.96 14.94 52.93
N GLN A 7 -15.32 15.79 52.13
CA GLN A 7 -15.67 17.20 52.08
C GLN A 7 -16.05 17.62 50.65
N ARG A 8 -17.34 17.90 50.48
CA ARG A 8 -17.91 18.81 49.49
C ARG A 8 -18.15 20.15 50.20
N CYS A 9 -17.86 21.26 49.53
CA CYS A 9 -18.50 22.57 49.64
C CYS A 9 -17.83 23.47 48.58
N GLY A 10 -18.47 24.27 47.75
CA GLY A 10 -19.86 24.61 47.48
C GLY A 10 -19.87 25.56 46.26
N GLN A 11 -20.92 25.52 45.44
CA GLN A 11 -21.19 26.54 44.42
C GLN A 11 -21.98 27.67 45.06
N ILE A 12 -21.63 28.96 44.82
CA ILE A 12 -22.57 30.09 44.85
C ILE A 12 -22.08 31.17 43.83
N PHE A 13 -22.94 31.55 42.87
CA PHE A 13 -22.81 32.75 42.00
C PHE A 13 -23.07 34.01 42.86
N ASN A 14 -22.50 35.21 42.66
CA ASN A 14 -22.76 36.19 41.58
C ASN A 14 -22.05 37.55 41.95
N PRO A 15 -22.26 38.72 41.28
CA PRO A 15 -21.28 39.42 40.42
C PRO A 15 -20.81 40.82 40.91
N THR A 16 -19.98 41.49 40.08
CA THR A 16 -19.64 42.93 39.97
C THR A 16 -18.26 43.42 40.45
N ALA A 17 -17.83 44.50 39.77
CA ALA A 17 -16.69 45.40 39.97
C ALA A 17 -15.36 45.07 39.26
N THR A 18 -15.22 45.72 38.11
CA THR A 18 -14.01 46.12 37.39
C THR A 18 -12.89 46.64 38.30
N HIS A 19 -11.65 46.19 38.09
CA HIS A 19 -10.48 47.07 37.93
C HIS A 19 -9.30 46.32 37.29
N SER A 20 -8.79 46.93 36.23
CA SER A 20 -7.62 46.54 35.46
C SER A 20 -6.35 46.44 36.30
N ARG A 21 -5.77 45.24 36.42
CA ARG A 21 -4.34 45.07 36.67
C ARG A 21 -3.76 44.11 35.64
N ALA A 22 -2.90 44.65 34.78
CA ALA A 22 -2.14 43.89 33.81
C ALA A 22 -1.33 42.79 34.55
N LYS A 23 -1.64 41.52 34.25
CA LYS A 23 -0.80 40.40 34.70
C LYS A 23 0.57 40.54 34.04
N PRO A 24 1.68 40.51 34.80
CA PRO A 24 3.00 40.50 34.19
C PRO A 24 3.11 39.26 33.29
N ARG A 25 3.51 39.47 32.03
CA ARG A 25 3.81 38.39 31.08
C ARG A 25 4.86 37.49 31.72
N ASN A 26 4.41 36.31 32.15
CA ASN A 26 5.28 35.25 32.63
C ASN A 26 6.21 34.86 31.48
N ARG A 27 7.42 35.47 31.43
CA ARG A 27 8.49 35.06 30.52
C ARG A 27 8.82 33.64 30.94
N SER A 28 8.31 32.65 30.20
CA SER A 28 8.67 31.25 30.37
C SER A 28 10.20 31.18 30.45
N ARG A 29 10.74 30.73 31.59
CA ARG A 29 12.16 30.34 31.70
C ARG A 29 12.39 29.27 30.63
N GLY A 30 12.90 29.69 29.48
CA GLY A 30 13.21 28.78 28.39
C GLY A 30 14.27 27.81 28.87
N THR A 31 14.06 26.52 28.68
CA THR A 31 15.08 25.50 28.89
C THR A 31 16.35 25.95 28.16
N ARG A 32 17.46 26.12 28.88
CA ARG A 32 18.75 26.45 28.26
C ARG A 32 19.14 25.26 27.37
N VAL A 33 19.04 25.46 26.06
CA VAL A 33 19.46 24.46 25.07
C VAL A 33 20.98 24.52 24.94
N ASP A 34 21.65 23.38 25.05
CA ASP A 34 23.08 23.27 24.78
C ASP A 34 23.36 23.42 23.28
N THR A 35 23.56 24.66 22.86
CA THR A 35 23.79 24.99 21.45
C THR A 35 25.10 24.40 20.91
N THR A 36 26.09 24.18 21.78
CA THR A 36 27.41 23.66 21.38
C THR A 36 27.28 22.19 21.03
N TYR A 37 26.70 21.41 21.95
CA TYR A 37 26.42 19.99 21.73
C TYR A 37 25.61 19.77 20.45
N TYR A 38 24.49 20.48 20.29
CA TYR A 38 23.64 20.31 19.11
C TYR A 38 24.30 20.81 17.82
N THR A 39 25.23 21.78 17.88
CA THR A 39 26.01 22.19 16.70
C THR A 39 26.95 21.07 16.27
N GLN A 40 27.68 20.46 17.21
CA GLN A 40 28.57 19.32 16.94
C GLN A 40 27.77 18.11 16.41
N LEU A 41 26.63 17.78 17.02
CA LEU A 41 25.77 16.71 16.54
C LEU A 41 25.23 16.98 15.13
N THR A 42 24.87 18.23 14.81
CA THR A 42 24.46 18.60 13.45
C THR A 42 25.59 18.37 12.44
N ASP A 43 26.82 18.65 12.85
CA ASP A 43 27.99 18.48 11.99
C ASP A 43 28.30 17.03 11.71
N LEU A 44 28.18 16.16 12.72
CA LEU A 44 28.28 14.72 12.56
C LEU A 44 27.18 14.17 11.64
N ILE A 45 25.93 14.60 11.82
CA ILE A 45 24.83 14.20 10.93
C ILE A 45 25.14 14.61 9.48
N LEU A 46 25.64 15.82 9.26
CA LEU A 46 25.98 16.30 7.92
C LEU A 46 27.17 15.56 7.32
N SER A 47 28.22 15.25 8.10
CA SER A 47 29.39 14.52 7.61
C SER A 47 29.05 13.09 7.23
N GLU A 48 28.20 12.41 8.01
CA GLU A 48 27.88 11.00 7.81
C GLU A 48 26.72 10.76 6.84
N PHE A 49 25.64 11.55 6.90
CA PHE A 49 24.49 11.31 6.01
C PHE A 49 24.63 11.99 4.66
N TYR A 50 25.44 13.05 4.59
CA TYR A 50 25.61 13.87 3.39
C TYR A 50 27.09 14.24 3.16
N PRO A 51 28.00 13.26 3.09
CA PRO A 51 29.42 13.50 2.90
C PRO A 51 29.65 14.34 1.64
N ARG A 52 30.61 15.27 1.72
CA ARG A 52 31.09 16.00 0.54
C ARG A 52 32.24 15.23 -0.04
N ILE A 53 32.10 14.77 -1.28
CA ILE A 53 33.16 14.08 -2.01
C ILE A 53 33.75 15.04 -3.03
N CYS A 54 35.07 15.22 -3.00
CA CYS A 54 35.82 16.00 -3.96
C CYS A 54 37.16 15.32 -4.22
N CYS A 55 37.60 15.23 -5.47
CA CYS A 55 38.85 14.56 -5.85
C CYS A 55 38.94 13.09 -5.37
N GLY A 56 37.81 12.39 -5.27
CA GLY A 56 37.76 10.99 -4.82
C GLY A 56 37.70 10.79 -3.31
N GLU A 57 37.87 11.85 -2.51
CA GLU A 57 37.94 11.76 -1.05
C GLU A 57 36.84 12.59 -0.33
N LYS A 58 36.52 12.19 0.91
CA LYS A 58 35.58 12.90 1.79
C LYS A 58 36.24 14.19 2.28
N VAL A 59 35.64 15.33 1.97
CA VAL A 59 36.12 16.65 2.38
C VAL A 59 35.74 16.91 3.84
N THR A 60 36.73 16.87 4.72
CA THR A 60 36.55 17.06 6.17
C THR A 60 37.14 18.38 6.69
N LYS A 61 38.14 18.94 6.00
CA LYS A 61 38.85 20.16 6.44
C LYS A 61 37.94 21.39 6.40
N GLN A 62 37.70 21.98 7.58
CA GLN A 62 36.94 23.21 7.73
C GLN A 62 37.79 24.43 7.35
N SER A 63 37.14 25.45 6.78
CA SER A 63 37.80 26.74 6.52
C SER A 63 38.06 27.48 7.84
N PRO A 64 39.28 28.02 8.08
CA PRO A 64 39.59 28.77 9.30
C PRO A 64 38.72 30.01 9.50
N THR A 65 38.30 30.65 8.40
CA THR A 65 37.57 31.92 8.43
C THR A 65 36.05 31.75 8.30
N ARG A 66 35.59 30.58 7.81
CA ARG A 66 34.17 30.36 7.47
C ARG A 66 33.67 29.04 8.02
N GLU A 67 32.92 29.12 9.11
CA GLU A 67 32.42 27.96 9.87
C GLU A 67 31.58 26.99 9.01
N LEU A 68 30.83 27.50 8.01
CA LEU A 68 29.95 26.71 7.15
C LEU A 68 30.63 26.20 5.86
N VAL A 69 31.93 26.38 5.72
CA VAL A 69 32.68 26.05 4.50
C VAL A 69 33.71 24.97 4.79
N LEU A 70 33.73 23.97 3.92
CA LEU A 70 34.71 22.90 3.85
C LEU A 70 35.61 23.16 2.64
N ARG A 71 36.92 22.95 2.77
CA ARG A 71 37.89 23.15 1.70
C ARG A 71 38.53 21.81 1.32
N CYS A 72 38.48 21.46 0.04
CA CYS A 72 39.17 20.26 -0.46
C CYS A 72 40.69 20.39 -0.22
N PRO A 73 41.36 19.37 0.35
CA PRO A 73 42.81 19.42 0.56
C PRO A 73 43.57 19.44 -0.77
N THR A 74 43.09 18.74 -1.79
CA THR A 74 43.77 18.58 -3.10
C THR A 74 43.54 19.74 -4.05
N CYS A 75 42.27 20.08 -4.34
CA CYS A 75 41.94 21.12 -5.34
C CYS A 75 41.54 22.45 -4.75
N HIS A 76 41.54 22.57 -3.41
CA HIS A 76 41.19 23.80 -2.68
C HIS A 76 39.79 24.38 -2.95
N LYS A 77 38.92 23.68 -3.67
CA LYS A 77 37.53 24.11 -3.90
C LYS A 77 36.77 24.18 -2.57
N GLU A 78 36.00 25.25 -2.42
CA GLU A 78 35.12 25.47 -1.27
C GLU A 78 33.77 24.80 -1.48
N HIS A 79 33.32 24.08 -0.45
CA HIS A 79 32.05 23.39 -0.41
C HIS A 79 31.26 23.81 0.84
N SER A 80 29.95 23.98 0.72
CA SER A 80 29.12 24.24 1.90
C SER A 80 28.92 22.96 2.72
N LYS A 81 29.14 23.09 4.03
CA LYS A 81 28.84 22.06 5.04
C LYS A 81 27.36 21.69 5.05
N LEU A 82 26.48 22.65 4.78
CA LEU A 82 25.05 22.41 4.65
C LEU A 82 24.75 21.69 3.32
N ALA A 83 24.37 20.43 3.43
CA ALA A 83 24.13 19.51 2.33
C ALA A 83 22.73 18.89 2.37
N GLY A 84 22.40 18.17 1.30
CA GLY A 84 21.13 17.45 1.17
C GLY A 84 19.90 18.33 1.47
N PRO A 85 18.96 17.82 2.28
CA PRO A 85 17.79 18.55 2.73
C PRO A 85 18.12 19.87 3.40
N PHE A 86 19.28 20.09 4.01
CA PHE A 86 19.59 21.30 4.80
C PHE A 86 20.33 22.40 4.02
N ARG A 87 20.50 22.24 2.70
CA ARG A 87 21.22 23.20 1.86
C ARG A 87 20.64 24.62 1.92
N LYS A 88 21.53 25.62 1.99
CA LYS A 88 21.21 27.07 2.01
C LYS A 88 20.26 27.45 3.17
N LEU A 89 20.25 26.69 4.26
CA LEU A 89 19.46 27.02 5.43
C LEU A 89 20.13 28.16 6.20
N ARG A 90 19.37 29.23 6.48
CA ARG A 90 19.86 30.47 7.13
C ARG A 90 19.55 30.53 8.64
N VAL A 91 19.44 29.38 9.30
CA VAL A 91 19.23 29.32 10.76
C VAL A 91 20.46 28.70 11.44
N PRO A 92 20.67 28.95 12.76
CA PRO A 92 21.74 28.30 13.50
C PRO A 92 21.69 26.77 13.38
N ARG A 93 22.85 26.14 13.17
CA ARG A 93 22.95 24.70 12.89
C ARG A 93 22.35 23.84 13.99
N TRP A 94 22.59 24.20 15.25
CA TRP A 94 22.06 23.48 16.41
C TRP A 94 20.55 23.21 16.35
N THR A 95 19.79 24.07 15.65
CA THR A 95 18.34 23.88 15.50
C THR A 95 17.98 22.58 14.78
N ILE A 96 18.83 22.08 13.87
CA ILE A 96 18.55 20.86 13.11
C ILE A 96 18.53 19.65 14.04
N SER A 97 19.64 19.37 14.71
CA SER A 97 19.77 18.21 15.60
C SER A 97 18.90 18.35 16.85
N TYR A 98 18.71 19.57 17.38
CA TYR A 98 17.75 19.82 18.45
C TYR A 98 16.33 19.41 18.05
N LEU A 99 15.84 19.85 16.89
CA LEU A 99 14.49 19.48 16.44
C LEU A 99 14.36 17.98 16.11
N LEU A 100 15.41 17.36 15.58
CA LEU A 100 15.44 15.90 15.36
C LEU A 100 15.37 15.15 16.70
N LYS A 101 16.13 15.59 17.71
CA LYS A 101 16.10 15.00 19.05
C LYS A 101 14.74 15.19 19.71
N GLU A 102 14.16 16.38 19.59
CA GLU A 102 12.80 16.67 20.08
C GLU A 102 11.75 15.79 19.42
N ALA A 103 11.84 15.59 18.09
CA ALA A 103 10.93 14.69 17.38
C ALA A 103 11.07 13.24 17.88
N GLN A 104 12.30 12.77 18.13
CA GLN A 104 12.57 11.45 18.70
C GLN A 104 11.97 11.30 20.10
N VAL A 105 12.24 12.24 21.01
CA VAL A 105 11.80 12.19 22.42
C VAL A 105 10.28 12.26 22.54
N GLN A 106 9.62 13.05 21.69
CA GLN A 106 8.17 13.22 21.75
C GLN A 106 7.38 12.10 21.07
N TYR A 107 8.03 11.21 20.32
CA TYR A 107 7.35 10.13 19.62
C TYR A 107 6.48 9.32 20.61
N PRO A 108 5.18 9.08 20.32
CA PRO A 108 4.51 9.14 19.02
C PRO A 108 3.85 10.49 18.67
N LYS A 109 4.03 11.55 19.46
CA LYS A 109 3.51 12.86 19.10
C LYS A 109 4.34 13.47 17.96
N VAL A 110 3.67 14.10 16.99
CA VAL A 110 4.37 14.74 15.86
C VAL A 110 4.73 16.18 16.18
N LEU A 111 5.97 16.56 15.87
CA LEU A 111 6.48 17.91 16.07
C LEU A 111 5.88 18.88 15.04
N THR A 112 4.83 19.63 15.42
CA THR A 112 4.12 20.52 14.48
C THR A 112 4.87 21.83 14.21
N VAL A 113 4.51 22.54 13.13
CA VAL A 113 5.07 23.86 12.80
C VAL A 113 4.86 24.86 13.95
N ALA A 114 3.69 24.83 14.59
CA ALA A 114 3.38 25.68 15.73
C ALA A 114 4.28 25.37 16.95
N GLU A 115 4.63 24.10 17.14
CA GLU A 115 5.53 23.70 18.22
C GLU A 115 6.99 24.06 17.92
N ILE A 116 7.46 23.87 16.68
CA ILE A 116 8.78 24.34 16.23
C ILE A 116 8.91 25.85 16.47
N LYS A 117 7.90 26.63 16.08
CA LYS A 117 7.86 28.08 16.29
C LYS A 117 8.01 28.45 17.76
N ARG A 118 7.23 27.82 18.64
CA ARG A 118 7.28 28.08 20.09
C ARG A 118 8.61 27.69 20.71
N ARG A 119 9.15 26.52 20.38
CA ARG A 119 10.38 25.98 20.96
C ARG A 119 11.63 26.77 20.58
N LEU A 120 11.67 27.29 19.35
CA LEU A 120 12.78 28.08 18.84
C LEU A 120 12.60 29.60 19.04
N GLY A 121 11.48 30.03 19.65
CA GLY A 121 11.19 31.46 19.83
C GLY A 121 11.10 32.24 18.52
N LEU A 122 10.66 31.58 17.42
CA LEU A 122 10.65 32.20 16.09
C LEU A 122 9.49 33.20 15.97
N SER A 123 9.79 34.40 15.46
CA SER A 123 8.78 35.41 15.15
C SER A 123 7.90 34.98 13.96
N SER A 124 8.52 34.47 12.89
CA SER A 124 7.83 34.07 11.66
C SER A 124 7.43 32.59 11.65
N THR A 125 6.20 32.33 11.18
CA THR A 125 5.73 30.95 10.93
C THR A 125 6.43 30.34 9.70
N GLY A 126 6.89 31.18 8.76
CA GLY A 126 7.59 30.75 7.54
C GLY A 126 8.88 29.99 7.83
N THR A 127 9.71 30.46 8.77
CA THR A 127 10.94 29.75 9.15
C THR A 127 10.64 28.40 9.79
N ALA A 128 9.65 28.33 10.68
CA ALA A 128 9.23 27.07 11.30
C ALA A 128 8.68 26.07 10.27
N TYR A 129 7.92 26.55 9.29
CA TYR A 129 7.41 25.74 8.17
C TYR A 129 8.56 25.21 7.30
N LEU A 130 9.54 26.05 6.97
CA LEU A 130 10.71 25.64 6.21
C LEU A 130 11.48 24.54 6.96
N LEU A 131 11.76 24.74 8.25
CA LEU A 131 12.44 23.73 9.08
C LEU A 131 11.68 22.40 9.11
N LYS A 132 10.35 22.46 9.27
CA LYS A 132 9.50 21.27 9.21
C LYS A 132 9.66 20.53 7.88
N ARG A 133 9.63 21.24 6.75
CA ARG A 133 9.83 20.62 5.42
C ARG A 133 11.20 20.00 5.26
N ARG A 134 12.24 20.62 5.82
CA ARG A 134 13.62 20.12 5.79
C ARG A 134 13.76 18.81 6.58
N ILE A 135 13.13 18.74 7.76
CA ILE A 135 13.06 17.50 8.57
C ILE A 135 12.28 16.40 7.84
N GLN A 136 11.15 16.74 7.20
CA GLN A 136 10.38 15.78 6.41
C GLN A 136 11.17 15.23 5.23
N LEU A 137 11.94 16.07 4.54
CA LEU A 137 12.83 15.65 3.46
C LEU A 137 13.96 14.74 3.98
N PHE A 138 14.59 15.10 5.11
CA PHE A 138 15.57 14.25 5.78
C PHE A 138 14.98 12.87 6.11
N ALA A 139 13.79 12.81 6.69
CA ALA A 139 13.11 11.55 6.96
C ALA A 139 12.80 10.76 5.68
N SER A 140 12.35 11.42 4.60
CA SER A 140 12.14 10.78 3.30
C SER A 140 13.43 10.20 2.70
N ASP A 141 14.59 10.77 2.98
CA ASP A 141 15.88 10.21 2.57
C ASP A 141 16.27 8.96 3.40
N LEU A 142 15.83 8.86 4.66
CA LEU A 142 16.11 7.72 5.54
C LEU A 142 15.23 6.50 5.26
N VAL A 143 13.95 6.70 4.93
CA VAL A 143 12.97 5.61 4.79
C VAL A 143 13.42 4.53 3.78
N PRO A 144 13.99 4.85 2.59
CA PRO A 144 14.48 3.84 1.67
C PRO A 144 15.57 2.93 2.25
N ARG A 145 16.45 3.47 3.13
CA ARG A 145 17.51 2.69 3.77
C ARG A 145 16.94 1.76 4.84
N MET A 146 15.97 2.24 5.62
CA MET A 146 15.20 1.40 6.55
C MET A 146 14.42 0.29 5.81
N GLN A 147 13.85 0.58 4.65
CA GLN A 147 13.18 -0.39 3.80
C GLN A 147 14.13 -1.49 3.34
N GLU A 148 15.35 -1.13 2.97
CA GLU A 148 16.38 -2.07 2.50
C GLU A 148 16.85 -2.98 3.62
N ALA A 149 17.22 -2.40 4.76
CA ALA A 149 17.60 -3.15 5.94
C ALA A 149 16.48 -4.11 6.38
N PHE A 150 15.22 -3.64 6.39
CA PHE A 150 14.07 -4.46 6.75
C PHE A 150 13.81 -5.60 5.75
N TYR A 151 13.90 -5.33 4.45
CA TYR A 151 13.69 -6.35 3.42
C TYR A 151 14.77 -7.42 3.48
N ARG A 152 16.04 -7.00 3.64
CA ARG A 152 17.19 -7.90 3.82
C ARG A 152 17.00 -8.80 5.04
N ASP A 153 16.62 -8.24 6.19
CA ASP A 153 16.35 -9.01 7.41
C ASP A 153 15.23 -10.05 7.21
N ASN A 154 14.13 -9.67 6.57
CA ASN A 154 13.04 -10.60 6.28
C ASN A 154 13.47 -11.72 5.33
N LYS A 155 14.22 -11.38 4.26
CA LYS A 155 14.71 -12.37 3.30
C LYS A 155 15.62 -13.40 3.95
N LEU A 156 16.56 -12.95 4.77
CA LEU A 156 17.48 -13.85 5.48
C LEU A 156 16.74 -14.70 6.53
N ARG A 157 15.78 -14.10 7.26
CA ARG A 157 15.04 -14.80 8.32
C ARG A 157 14.07 -15.86 7.79
N PHE A 158 13.45 -15.63 6.63
CA PHE A 158 12.34 -16.45 6.14
C PHE A 158 12.59 -17.14 4.79
N GLY A 159 13.84 -17.21 4.32
CA GLY A 159 14.19 -17.79 3.01
C GLY A 159 13.55 -19.16 2.74
N ASP A 160 13.66 -20.10 3.68
CA ASP A 160 13.11 -21.46 3.56
C ASP A 160 11.77 -21.65 4.28
N PHE A 161 11.22 -20.58 4.86
CA PHE A 161 10.01 -20.68 5.65
C PHE A 161 8.79 -20.96 4.77
N ARG A 162 7.96 -21.95 5.13
CA ARG A 162 6.73 -22.28 4.41
C ARG A 162 5.60 -22.57 5.36
N PHE A 163 4.44 -21.95 5.12
CA PHE A 163 3.21 -22.36 5.76
C PHE A 163 2.70 -23.69 5.19
N PRO A 164 1.94 -24.47 5.97
CA PRO A 164 1.22 -25.63 5.48
C PRO A 164 0.40 -25.31 4.22
N ARG A 165 0.24 -26.28 3.31
CA ARG A 165 -0.60 -26.09 2.12
C ARG A 165 -2.07 -25.88 2.47
N ASP A 166 -2.51 -26.51 3.57
CA ASP A 166 -3.83 -26.25 4.13
C ASP A 166 -3.89 -24.81 4.68
N ARG A 167 -4.86 -24.04 4.19
CA ARG A 167 -5.08 -22.65 4.61
C ARG A 167 -5.77 -22.55 5.97
N GLU A 168 -6.44 -23.62 6.39
CA GLU A 168 -7.16 -23.67 7.66
C GLU A 168 -6.35 -24.32 8.78
N ALA A 169 -5.14 -24.79 8.50
CA ALA A 169 -4.22 -25.31 9.50
C ALA A 169 -3.98 -24.31 10.63
N ASP A 170 -3.86 -24.81 11.87
CA ASP A 170 -3.46 -23.99 13.01
C ASP A 170 -1.98 -23.65 12.92
N LEU A 171 -1.67 -22.35 12.88
CA LEU A 171 -0.31 -21.85 12.78
C LEU A 171 0.24 -21.39 14.13
N THR A 172 -0.55 -21.44 15.21
CA THR A 172 -0.23 -20.81 16.50
C THR A 172 1.18 -21.15 16.99
N GLU A 173 1.53 -22.43 17.06
CA GLU A 173 2.88 -22.86 17.49
C GLU A 173 3.96 -22.50 16.47
N LEU A 174 3.66 -22.58 15.16
CA LEU A 174 4.62 -22.26 14.10
C LEU A 174 5.03 -20.77 14.10
N VAL A 175 4.14 -19.88 14.54
CA VAL A 175 4.33 -18.42 14.45
C VAL A 175 4.57 -17.73 15.80
N LYS A 176 4.45 -18.45 16.92
CA LYS A 176 4.49 -17.92 18.30
C LYS A 176 5.63 -16.93 18.56
N ASP A 177 6.84 -17.30 18.18
CA ASP A 177 8.07 -16.52 18.40
C ASP A 177 8.64 -15.91 17.12
N LYS A 178 7.88 -15.94 16.03
CA LYS A 178 8.33 -15.39 14.74
C LYS A 178 7.75 -13.98 14.55
N PRO A 179 8.59 -12.99 14.20
CA PRO A 179 8.15 -11.63 13.97
C PRO A 179 7.50 -11.50 12.57
N ILE A 180 6.37 -12.18 12.36
CA ILE A 180 5.66 -12.21 11.06
C ILE A 180 5.11 -10.81 10.74
N PRO A 181 5.46 -10.23 9.58
CA PRO A 181 4.87 -8.97 9.12
C PRO A 181 3.35 -9.03 8.99
N GLN A 182 2.71 -7.99 9.47
CA GLN A 182 1.26 -7.80 9.39
C GLN A 182 0.97 -6.55 8.56
N ALA A 183 0.03 -6.66 7.62
CA ALA A 183 -0.38 -5.54 6.79
C ALA A 183 -1.88 -5.28 6.83
N ASP A 184 -2.23 -3.99 6.91
CA ASP A 184 -3.61 -3.55 6.93
C ASP A 184 -3.72 -2.09 6.44
N THR A 185 -4.93 -1.65 6.13
CA THR A 185 -5.23 -0.32 5.61
C THR A 185 -6.04 0.54 6.56
N LEU A 186 -5.70 1.82 6.57
CA LEU A 186 -6.22 2.83 7.47
C LEU A 186 -6.68 4.06 6.71
N VAL A 187 -7.77 4.68 7.15
CA VAL A 187 -8.17 6.02 6.70
C VAL A 187 -7.72 7.08 7.71
N LEU A 188 -6.88 8.00 7.25
CA LEU A 188 -6.58 9.29 7.88
C LEU A 188 -7.46 10.36 7.23
N TYR A 189 -8.30 11.02 8.02
CA TYR A 189 -9.29 12.01 7.58
C TYR A 189 -10.32 11.44 6.59
N SER A 190 -11.57 11.37 7.01
CA SER A 190 -12.67 10.90 6.17
C SER A 190 -13.60 12.06 5.79
N VAL A 191 -14.18 12.01 4.60
CA VAL A 191 -15.20 12.97 4.18
C VAL A 191 -16.49 12.76 4.98
N GLY A 192 -16.94 13.78 5.72
CA GLY A 192 -18.16 13.73 6.50
C GLY A 192 -19.43 13.54 5.65
N ASN A 193 -20.51 13.05 6.27
CA ASN A 193 -21.79 12.84 5.57
C ASN A 193 -22.42 14.17 5.10
N LEU A 194 -22.30 15.24 5.91
CA LEU A 194 -22.76 16.58 5.57
C LEU A 194 -22.04 17.14 4.33
N SER A 195 -20.73 16.96 4.26
CA SER A 195 -19.89 17.37 3.12
C SER A 195 -20.22 16.63 1.82
N ASN A 196 -21.05 15.57 1.87
CA ASN A 196 -21.60 14.85 0.71
C ASN A 196 -23.09 15.16 0.46
N LYS A 197 -23.59 16.33 0.91
CA LYS A 197 -25.00 16.77 0.78
C LYS A 197 -26.01 15.76 1.35
N GLY A 198 -25.69 15.12 2.48
CA GLY A 198 -26.60 14.16 3.14
C GLY A 198 -26.83 12.86 2.37
N ARG A 199 -26.24 12.68 1.18
CA ARG A 199 -26.31 11.42 0.46
C ARG A 199 -25.52 10.38 1.27
N LYS A 200 -26.25 9.45 1.91
CA LYS A 200 -25.66 8.18 2.37
C LYS A 200 -24.81 7.65 1.22
N ARG A 201 -23.62 7.13 1.53
CA ARG A 201 -22.70 6.46 0.60
C ARG A 201 -23.29 5.14 0.06
N PHE A 202 -24.55 5.16 -0.34
CA PHE A 202 -25.43 4.02 -0.56
C PHE A 202 -24.93 3.12 -1.69
N ARG A 203 -24.18 3.68 -2.64
CA ARG A 203 -23.63 2.95 -3.80
C ARG A 203 -22.13 2.62 -3.75
N ARG A 204 -21.35 3.21 -2.83
CA ARG A 204 -19.89 3.00 -2.75
C ARG A 204 -19.49 2.68 -1.31
N LYS A 205 -19.46 1.40 -0.96
CA LYS A 205 -19.04 0.89 0.37
C LYS A 205 -17.51 0.68 0.38
N GLY A 206 -16.86 0.94 1.51
CA GLY A 206 -15.43 0.66 1.72
C GLY A 206 -14.62 1.86 2.22
N GLN A 207 -13.38 1.61 2.64
CA GLN A 207 -12.46 2.66 3.09
C GLN A 207 -12.06 3.59 1.94
N THR A 208 -11.83 3.06 0.74
CA THR A 208 -11.51 3.87 -0.45
C THR A 208 -12.58 4.92 -0.74
N SER A 209 -13.87 4.62 -0.63
CA SER A 209 -14.91 5.64 -0.90
C SER A 209 -14.97 6.74 0.17
N SER A 210 -14.29 6.54 1.31
CA SER A 210 -14.32 7.47 2.43
C SER A 210 -13.38 8.65 2.33
N ILE A 211 -12.35 8.52 1.49
CA ILE A 211 -11.33 9.56 1.29
C ILE A 211 -11.68 10.50 0.14
N TYR A 212 -12.69 10.16 -0.67
CA TYR A 212 -13.11 10.97 -1.81
C TYR A 212 -14.42 11.70 -1.55
N ARG A 213 -14.54 12.91 -2.08
CA ARG A 213 -15.81 13.61 -2.20
C ARG A 213 -16.69 12.94 -3.26
N SER A 214 -18.00 13.10 -3.13
CA SER A 214 -18.91 12.68 -4.18
C SER A 214 -18.75 13.58 -5.41
N SER A 215 -18.56 12.98 -6.59
CA SER A 215 -18.48 13.71 -7.87
C SER A 215 -19.72 14.55 -8.18
N SER A 216 -20.85 14.30 -7.50
CA SER A 216 -22.05 15.12 -7.60
C SER A 216 -21.99 16.42 -6.78
N VAL A 217 -20.97 16.58 -5.93
CA VAL A 217 -20.79 17.76 -5.07
C VAL A 217 -19.73 18.68 -5.64
N ASP A 218 -18.62 18.12 -6.11
CA ASP A 218 -17.45 18.87 -6.61
C ASP A 218 -17.18 18.67 -8.11
N GLY A 219 -18.04 17.92 -8.81
CA GLY A 219 -17.90 17.61 -10.24
C GLY A 219 -16.79 16.58 -10.57
N ARG A 220 -15.81 16.38 -9.69
CA ARG A 220 -14.56 15.64 -9.99
C ARG A 220 -14.31 14.43 -9.09
N GLY A 221 -14.83 14.44 -7.85
CA GLY A 221 -14.55 13.45 -6.84
C GLY A 221 -13.13 13.56 -6.30
N GLU A 222 -12.78 14.72 -5.76
CA GLU A 222 -11.47 15.05 -5.20
C GLU A 222 -11.12 14.16 -4.01
N GLN A 223 -9.84 13.77 -3.92
CA GLN A 223 -9.30 13.09 -2.75
C GLN A 223 -9.05 14.10 -1.62
N VAL A 224 -9.79 13.97 -0.52
CA VAL A 224 -9.70 14.85 0.66
C VAL A 224 -9.08 14.12 1.85
N GLY A 225 -9.27 12.80 1.90
CA GLY A 225 -8.67 11.93 2.89
C GLY A 225 -7.41 11.23 2.39
N THR A 226 -6.66 10.66 3.31
CA THR A 226 -5.49 9.82 3.01
C THR A 226 -5.80 8.39 3.42
N LEU A 227 -5.74 7.47 2.47
CA LEU A 227 -5.76 6.05 2.75
C LEU A 227 -4.29 5.60 2.90
N VAL A 228 -4.01 4.84 3.95
CA VAL A 228 -2.66 4.47 4.36
C VAL A 228 -2.55 2.96 4.41
N ASN A 229 -1.62 2.39 3.64
CA ASN A 229 -1.19 1.01 3.84
C ASN A 229 -0.17 0.97 4.98
N THR A 230 -0.38 0.07 5.94
CA THR A 230 0.53 -0.15 7.06
C THR A 230 1.18 -1.51 6.92
N VAL A 231 2.50 -1.58 7.12
CA VAL A 231 3.23 -2.83 7.33
C VAL A 231 3.90 -2.74 8.67
N ALA A 232 3.65 -3.67 9.58
CA ALA A 232 4.21 -3.64 10.92
C ALA A 232 4.57 -5.03 11.42
N VAL A 233 5.59 -5.10 12.27
CA VAL A 233 6.09 -6.33 12.87
C VAL A 233 6.01 -6.24 14.40
N LYS A 234 5.68 -7.35 15.06
CA LYS A 234 5.62 -7.43 16.53
C LYS A 234 7.00 -7.08 17.10
N ASN A 235 7.05 -6.15 18.04
CA ASN A 235 8.30 -5.62 18.62
C ASN A 235 9.31 -5.09 17.58
N GLY A 236 8.82 -4.71 16.40
CA GLY A 236 9.65 -4.27 15.28
C GLY A 236 9.17 -2.97 14.64
N PRO A 237 9.76 -2.63 13.48
CA PRO A 237 9.45 -1.41 12.75
C PRO A 237 8.03 -1.41 12.20
N ALA A 238 7.53 -0.21 11.90
CA ALA A 238 6.28 0.01 11.22
C ALA A 238 6.46 1.01 10.08
N PHE A 239 5.88 0.72 8.92
CA PHE A 239 5.94 1.54 7.72
C PHE A 239 4.54 1.93 7.25
N PHE A 240 4.42 3.13 6.71
CA PHE A 240 3.16 3.72 6.30
C PHE A 240 3.28 4.35 4.91
N ASP A 241 2.47 3.89 3.95
CA ASP A 241 2.42 4.46 2.59
C ASP A 241 1.05 5.07 2.31
N SER A 242 1.02 6.24 1.68
CA SER A 242 -0.22 6.78 1.10
C SER A 242 -0.61 6.02 -0.15
N ILE A 243 -1.87 5.60 -0.24
CA ILE A 243 -2.40 4.81 -1.36
C ILE A 243 -3.73 5.39 -1.88
N PRO A 244 -4.04 5.24 -3.17
CA PRO A 244 -5.32 5.71 -3.73
C PRO A 244 -6.47 4.75 -3.43
N ASN A 245 -6.20 3.45 -3.30
CA ASN A 245 -7.23 2.42 -3.11
C ASN A 245 -6.62 1.12 -2.55
N GLN A 246 -7.49 0.21 -2.09
CA GLN A 246 -7.13 -1.09 -1.52
C GLN A 246 -7.00 -2.24 -2.55
N LYS A 247 -6.91 -1.95 -3.86
CA LYS A 247 -6.83 -3.01 -4.87
C LYS A 247 -5.45 -3.69 -4.84
N ALA A 248 -5.41 -4.97 -5.17
CA ALA A 248 -4.17 -5.75 -5.21
C ALA A 248 -3.10 -5.13 -6.12
N GLU A 249 -3.48 -4.55 -7.27
CA GLU A 249 -2.56 -3.86 -8.18
C GLU A 249 -1.86 -2.64 -7.57
N THR A 250 -2.51 -1.99 -6.59
CA THR A 250 -1.95 -0.84 -5.86
C THR A 250 -1.16 -1.31 -4.64
N VAL A 251 -1.71 -2.28 -3.91
CA VAL A 251 -1.18 -2.68 -2.59
C VAL A 251 -0.02 -3.66 -2.69
N ASN A 252 -0.04 -4.62 -3.63
CA ASN A 252 1.00 -5.62 -3.75
C ASN A 252 2.38 -5.01 -4.04
N PRO A 253 2.54 -4.07 -5.00
CA PRO A 253 3.84 -3.42 -5.22
C PRO A 253 4.35 -2.68 -3.98
N ILE A 254 3.45 -2.12 -3.17
CA ILE A 254 3.80 -1.43 -1.94
C ILE A 254 4.26 -2.40 -0.86
N LEU A 255 3.58 -3.54 -0.70
CA LEU A 255 4.02 -4.56 0.25
C LEU A 255 5.38 -5.14 -0.13
N PHE A 256 5.62 -5.34 -1.42
CA PHE A 256 6.91 -5.79 -1.93
C PHE A 256 8.03 -4.74 -1.79
N LYS A 257 7.71 -3.51 -1.35
CA LYS A 257 8.71 -2.54 -0.84
C LYS A 257 9.32 -2.93 0.51
N TYR A 258 8.71 -3.85 1.24
CA TYR A 258 9.12 -4.18 2.60
C TYR A 258 9.44 -5.65 2.75
N ILE A 259 8.71 -6.52 2.05
CA ILE A 259 8.80 -7.97 2.22
C ILE A 259 9.03 -8.68 0.88
N PRO A 260 9.89 -9.71 0.83
CA PRO A 260 9.98 -10.60 -0.33
C PRO A 260 8.67 -11.34 -0.62
N VAL A 261 8.46 -11.78 -1.85
CA VAL A 261 7.23 -12.51 -2.25
C VAL A 261 7.04 -13.80 -1.44
N HIS A 262 8.12 -14.53 -1.14
CA HIS A 262 8.07 -15.76 -0.35
C HIS A 262 7.87 -15.53 1.15
N ASN A 263 7.96 -14.28 1.63
CA ASN A 263 7.90 -13.98 3.05
C ASN A 263 6.53 -14.33 3.65
N PRO A 264 6.45 -14.90 4.86
CA PRO A 264 5.17 -15.02 5.55
C PRO A 264 4.60 -13.65 5.88
N VAL A 265 3.29 -13.50 5.67
CA VAL A 265 2.59 -12.24 5.93
C VAL A 265 1.13 -12.48 6.29
N PHE A 266 0.67 -11.74 7.30
CA PHE A 266 -0.72 -11.72 7.73
C PHE A 266 -1.40 -10.43 7.30
N THR A 267 -2.61 -10.51 6.75
CA THR A 267 -3.34 -9.31 6.32
C THR A 267 -4.82 -9.36 6.66
N ASP A 268 -5.49 -8.21 6.62
CA ASP A 268 -6.96 -8.17 6.64
C ASP A 268 -7.53 -8.81 5.36
N GLY A 269 -8.82 -9.14 5.41
CA GLY A 269 -9.59 -9.65 4.28
C GLY A 269 -9.65 -8.61 3.16
N GLY A 270 -9.28 -9.03 1.95
CA GLY A 270 -9.30 -8.18 0.75
C GLY A 270 -7.95 -8.03 0.08
N TYR A 271 -6.86 -8.32 0.80
CA TYR A 271 -5.54 -8.49 0.21
C TYR A 271 -5.46 -9.82 -0.56
N SER A 272 -4.73 -9.82 -1.67
CA SER A 272 -4.49 -11.02 -2.48
C SER A 272 -3.06 -10.99 -2.99
N LEU A 273 -2.16 -11.67 -2.26
CA LEU A 273 -0.76 -11.75 -2.62
C LEU A 273 -0.46 -13.07 -3.37
N PRO A 274 0.40 -13.03 -4.40
CA PRO A 274 0.89 -14.22 -5.09
C PRO A 274 1.92 -15.00 -4.25
N SER A 275 1.58 -15.35 -3.00
CA SER A 275 2.48 -16.06 -2.08
C SER A 275 1.77 -17.22 -1.40
N MET A 276 2.43 -18.37 -1.31
CA MET A 276 1.94 -19.50 -0.50
C MET A 276 1.97 -19.20 1.00
N ASN A 277 2.79 -18.23 1.40
CA ASN A 277 2.95 -17.82 2.79
C ASN A 277 2.08 -16.61 3.16
N HIS A 278 1.10 -16.27 2.33
CA HIS A 278 0.08 -15.28 2.67
C HIS A 278 -1.07 -15.92 3.46
N ARG A 279 -1.45 -15.31 4.57
CA ARG A 279 -2.68 -15.63 5.31
C ARG A 279 -3.51 -14.38 5.55
N THR A 280 -4.83 -14.56 5.48
CA THR A 280 -5.80 -13.47 5.66
C THR A 280 -6.71 -13.76 6.85
N ILE A 281 -7.10 -12.72 7.57
CA ILE A 281 -8.12 -12.78 8.61
C ILE A 281 -9.29 -11.89 8.20
N ASN A 282 -10.53 -12.37 8.34
CA ASN A 282 -11.72 -11.61 8.00
C ASN A 282 -12.36 -11.03 9.26
N HIS A 283 -12.05 -9.78 9.60
CA HIS A 283 -12.62 -9.08 10.76
C HIS A 283 -14.12 -8.76 10.63
N SER A 284 -14.67 -8.86 9.42
CA SER A 284 -16.10 -8.65 9.15
C SER A 284 -16.92 -9.93 9.28
N LEU A 285 -16.29 -11.08 9.50
CA LEU A 285 -17.00 -12.35 9.67
C LEU A 285 -17.90 -12.27 10.90
N LYS A 286 -19.18 -12.58 10.72
CA LYS A 286 -20.16 -12.62 11.82
C LYS A 286 -20.09 -13.96 12.57
N SER A 287 -20.50 -13.96 13.83
CA SER A 287 -20.65 -15.20 14.58
C SER A 287 -21.62 -16.15 13.85
N LYS A 288 -21.32 -17.45 13.88
CA LYS A 288 -22.23 -18.49 13.39
C LYS A 288 -23.40 -18.72 14.37
N ASP A 289 -23.22 -18.36 15.64
CA ASP A 289 -24.28 -18.45 16.64
C ASP A 289 -25.34 -17.37 16.38
N LYS A 290 -26.60 -17.80 16.27
CA LYS A 290 -27.77 -16.95 16.07
C LYS A 290 -27.90 -15.89 17.16
N ARG A 291 -27.56 -16.24 18.42
CA ARG A 291 -27.62 -15.32 19.59
C ARG A 291 -26.65 -14.15 19.48
N HIS A 292 -25.55 -14.33 18.74
CA HIS A 292 -24.46 -13.37 18.59
C HIS A 292 -24.24 -12.95 17.13
N THR A 293 -25.30 -12.98 16.32
CA THR A 293 -25.28 -12.63 14.89
C THR A 293 -24.71 -11.24 14.59
N TRP A 294 -24.83 -10.30 15.53
CA TRP A 294 -24.24 -8.97 15.40
C TRP A 294 -22.77 -8.89 15.83
N SER A 295 -22.33 -9.82 16.68
CA SER A 295 -20.95 -9.92 17.15
C SER A 295 -20.02 -10.31 15.99
N ARG A 296 -18.86 -9.64 15.93
CA ARG A 296 -17.80 -9.98 14.98
C ARG A 296 -17.08 -11.20 15.52
N GLY A 297 -17.01 -12.23 14.69
CA GLY A 297 -16.75 -13.60 15.12
C GLY A 297 -15.32 -13.86 15.54
N ARG A 298 -14.30 -13.15 15.03
CA ARG A 298 -12.88 -13.44 15.33
C ARG A 298 -11.96 -12.23 15.15
N TRP A 299 -11.22 -11.87 16.21
CA TRP A 299 -10.08 -10.92 16.19
C TRP A 299 -8.75 -11.60 15.83
N SER A 300 -8.72 -12.93 15.92
CA SER A 300 -7.65 -13.83 15.49
C SER A 300 -8.25 -15.19 15.14
N LYS A 301 -7.57 -15.97 14.31
CA LYS A 301 -7.97 -17.35 13.98
C LYS A 301 -6.73 -18.18 13.67
N ASN A 302 -6.55 -19.32 14.34
CA ASN A 302 -5.53 -20.32 13.99
C ASN A 302 -4.11 -19.69 13.94
N GLY A 303 -3.79 -18.84 14.92
CA GLY A 303 -2.53 -18.07 14.97
C GLY A 303 -2.47 -16.84 14.05
N ILE A 304 -3.46 -16.60 13.18
CA ILE A 304 -3.47 -15.50 12.22
C ILE A 304 -4.21 -14.28 12.80
N HIS A 305 -3.57 -13.11 12.76
CA HIS A 305 -4.15 -11.83 13.18
C HIS A 305 -3.41 -10.63 12.54
N THR A 306 -4.03 -9.44 12.56
CA THR A 306 -3.40 -8.17 12.12
C THR A 306 -3.32 -7.11 13.23
N GLN A 307 -3.50 -7.52 14.48
CA GLN A 307 -3.53 -6.63 15.65
C GLN A 307 -2.30 -5.72 15.78
N VAL A 308 -1.12 -6.16 15.30
CA VAL A 308 0.09 -5.33 15.33
C VAL A 308 -0.07 -4.13 14.39
N ALA A 309 -0.55 -4.36 13.17
CA ALA A 309 -0.82 -3.30 12.20
C ALA A 309 -1.92 -2.36 12.74
N GLU A 310 -3.03 -2.90 13.24
CA GLU A 310 -4.13 -2.11 13.81
C GLU A 310 -3.68 -1.26 15.01
N GLY A 311 -2.87 -1.81 15.91
CA GLY A 311 -2.31 -1.08 17.05
C GLY A 311 -1.45 0.10 16.60
N ARG A 312 -0.56 -0.11 15.61
CA ARG A 312 0.27 0.95 15.02
C ARG A 312 -0.57 2.02 14.31
N GLN A 313 -1.65 1.62 13.63
CA GLN A 313 -2.60 2.54 13.03
C GLN A 313 -3.33 3.40 14.07
N GLY A 314 -3.65 2.84 15.24
CA GLY A 314 -4.23 3.58 16.36
C GLY A 314 -3.31 4.69 16.88
N ILE A 315 -2.02 4.38 17.00
CA ILE A 315 -0.97 5.36 17.35
C ILE A 315 -0.89 6.44 16.27
N LEU A 316 -0.83 6.06 14.98
CA LEU A 316 -0.77 6.99 13.85
C LEU A 316 -1.96 7.96 13.84
N LYS A 317 -3.20 7.45 14.00
CA LYS A 317 -4.42 8.26 14.08
C LYS A 317 -4.33 9.30 15.18
N ARG A 318 -3.91 8.90 16.39
CA ARG A 318 -3.78 9.81 17.53
C ARG A 318 -2.73 10.88 17.27
N ALA A 319 -1.59 10.48 16.72
CA ALA A 319 -0.50 11.39 16.37
C ALA A 319 -0.94 12.44 15.33
N PHE A 320 -1.61 12.00 14.26
CA PHE A 320 -2.03 12.86 13.14
C PHE A 320 -3.19 13.81 13.50
N ARG A 321 -3.94 13.56 14.59
CA ARG A 321 -4.88 14.58 15.12
C ARG A 321 -4.17 15.91 15.44
N SER A 322 -2.89 15.86 15.81
CA SER A 322 -2.08 17.06 16.10
C SER A 322 -1.87 17.96 14.88
N TYR A 323 -1.96 17.42 13.66
CA TYR A 323 -1.87 18.19 12.42
C TYR A 323 -3.16 18.94 12.08
N GLY A 324 -4.29 18.62 12.70
CA GLY A 324 -5.60 19.06 12.21
C GLY A 324 -5.95 18.28 10.94
N TRP A 325 -6.10 18.94 9.79
CA TRP A 325 -6.26 18.29 8.49
C TRP A 325 -4.96 18.38 7.67
N LEU A 326 -4.55 17.27 7.06
CA LEU A 326 -3.41 17.20 6.15
C LEU A 326 -3.91 17.04 4.72
N ASN A 327 -3.50 17.94 3.82
CA ASN A 327 -3.76 17.77 2.40
C ASN A 327 -3.11 16.46 1.89
N PRO A 328 -3.87 15.55 1.25
CA PRO A 328 -3.35 14.27 0.76
C PRO A 328 -2.09 14.39 -0.11
N LYS A 329 -1.90 15.50 -0.84
CA LYS A 329 -0.68 15.77 -1.61
C LYS A 329 0.61 15.69 -0.78
N TYR A 330 0.56 16.08 0.50
CA TYR A 330 1.71 16.07 1.40
C TYR A 330 1.71 14.89 2.38
N SER A 331 0.82 13.92 2.18
CA SER A 331 0.69 12.74 3.05
C SER A 331 1.99 11.94 3.15
N THR A 332 2.64 11.64 2.01
CA THR A 332 3.91 10.90 1.97
C THR A 332 4.98 11.55 2.85
N LEU A 333 5.15 12.88 2.79
CA LEU A 333 6.13 13.58 3.62
C LEU A 333 5.85 13.44 5.12
N ALA A 334 4.58 13.55 5.53
CA ALA A 334 4.20 13.41 6.94
C ALA A 334 4.32 11.95 7.42
N LEU A 335 3.96 10.98 6.57
CA LEU A 335 4.08 9.56 6.87
C LEU A 335 5.54 9.11 6.93
N ASN A 336 6.39 9.60 6.02
CA ASN A 336 7.82 9.31 6.02
C ASN A 336 8.50 9.85 7.28
N GLU A 337 8.15 11.07 7.70
CA GLU A 337 8.61 11.62 8.97
C GLU A 337 8.21 10.73 10.15
N PHE A 338 6.92 10.38 10.24
CA PHE A 338 6.43 9.55 11.33
C PHE A 338 7.07 8.16 11.35
N THR A 339 7.26 7.57 10.17
CA THR A 339 7.92 6.28 9.94
C THR A 339 9.37 6.34 10.38
N ALA A 340 10.15 7.29 9.85
CA ALA A 340 11.58 7.40 10.14
C ALA A 340 11.82 7.57 11.63
N ILE A 341 11.18 8.56 12.26
CA ILE A 341 11.37 8.85 13.69
C ILE A 341 10.94 7.67 14.57
N GLY A 342 9.81 7.03 14.25
CA GLY A 342 9.31 5.88 15.01
C GLY A 342 10.16 4.62 14.90
N ASN A 343 10.95 4.53 13.83
CA ASN A 343 11.79 3.39 13.51
C ASN A 343 13.25 3.55 13.93
N LEU A 344 13.72 4.74 14.32
CA LEU A 344 15.10 4.98 14.78
C LEU A 344 15.56 4.03 15.91
N ARG A 345 14.63 3.45 16.68
CA ARG A 345 14.92 2.47 17.75
C ARG A 345 15.17 1.04 17.28
N TYR A 346 14.91 0.72 16.00
CA TYR A 346 15.02 -0.63 15.45
C TYR A 346 16.14 -0.78 14.42
N PHE A 347 16.76 0.31 14.01
CA PHE A 347 17.82 0.33 12.99
C PHE A 347 19.10 0.87 13.61
N GLY A 348 20.22 0.22 13.30
CA GLY A 348 21.54 0.72 13.68
C GLY A 348 21.95 1.91 12.82
N LEU A 349 22.99 2.65 13.23
CA LEU A 349 23.51 3.76 12.41
C LEU A 349 23.95 3.26 11.03
N GLU A 350 24.64 2.12 10.97
CA GLU A 350 25.12 1.50 9.73
C GLU A 350 24.02 1.18 8.71
N ASP A 351 22.82 0.80 9.19
CA ASP A 351 21.66 0.56 8.31
C ASP A 351 21.15 1.86 7.66
N LEU A 352 21.41 3.00 8.31
CA LEU A 352 20.91 4.30 7.92
C LEU A 352 21.93 5.14 7.16
N LEU A 353 23.22 4.78 7.18
CA LEU A 353 24.27 5.53 6.47
C LEU A 353 24.16 5.32 4.95
N PRO A 354 24.56 6.34 4.16
CA PRO A 354 24.73 6.17 2.72
C PRO A 354 25.92 5.25 2.45
N ASP A 355 25.95 4.58 1.30
CA ASP A 355 27.03 3.65 0.96
C ASP A 355 28.40 4.32 0.94
N GLU A 356 28.47 5.60 0.59
CA GLU A 356 29.69 6.40 0.59
C GLU A 356 30.23 6.71 2.00
N SER A 357 29.48 6.43 3.06
CA SER A 357 29.91 6.61 4.46
C SER A 357 30.05 5.30 5.23
N LYS A 358 29.83 4.15 4.59
CA LYS A 358 30.05 2.84 5.21
C LYS A 358 31.51 2.43 5.03
N GLU A 359 32.16 2.01 6.11
CA GLU A 359 33.56 1.55 6.06
C GLU A 359 33.72 0.27 5.22
N ASN A 360 32.75 -0.64 5.29
CA ASN A 360 32.70 -1.87 4.50
C ASN A 360 31.26 -2.10 3.97
N PRO A 361 30.89 -1.56 2.80
CA PRO A 361 29.55 -1.71 2.27
C PRO A 361 29.31 -3.18 1.87
N VAL A 362 28.64 -3.94 2.74
CA VAL A 362 28.17 -5.29 2.40
C VAL A 362 27.09 -5.17 1.33
N ARG A 363 27.45 -5.40 0.08
CA ARG A 363 26.52 -5.46 -1.05
C ARG A 363 25.85 -6.82 -1.08
N TYR A 364 24.79 -6.97 -0.29
CA TYR A 364 23.89 -8.09 -0.44
C TYR A 364 23.09 -7.91 -1.74
N GLN A 365 23.25 -8.81 -2.71
CA GLN A 365 22.49 -8.74 -3.95
C GLN A 365 21.03 -9.11 -3.66
N LEU A 366 20.18 -8.08 -3.62
CA LEU A 366 18.75 -8.26 -3.49
C LEU A 366 18.18 -8.85 -4.80
N ASP A 367 17.04 -9.55 -4.70
CA ASP A 367 16.45 -10.24 -5.85
C ASP A 367 15.86 -9.28 -6.88
N ASP A 368 15.48 -9.82 -8.04
CA ASP A 368 14.84 -9.05 -9.12
C ASP A 368 13.58 -8.30 -8.65
N ASN A 369 12.90 -8.81 -7.63
CA ASN A 369 11.75 -8.13 -7.03
C ASN A 369 12.14 -6.81 -6.33
N TRP A 370 13.35 -6.73 -5.76
CA TRP A 370 13.90 -5.48 -5.24
C TRP A 370 14.34 -4.52 -6.35
N SER A 371 14.93 -5.04 -7.43
CA SER A 371 15.40 -4.22 -8.57
C SER A 371 14.26 -3.64 -9.41
N LEU A 372 13.09 -4.29 -9.43
CA LEU A 372 11.85 -3.82 -10.08
C LEU A 372 11.19 -2.63 -9.38
N ARG A 373 11.73 -2.15 -8.26
CA ARG A 373 11.25 -0.91 -7.64
C ARG A 373 11.55 0.26 -8.56
N ASP A 374 10.57 1.15 -8.66
CA ASP A 374 10.74 2.44 -9.30
C ASP A 374 12.01 3.11 -8.77
N SER A 375 12.94 3.38 -9.67
CA SER A 375 14.11 4.23 -9.48
C SER A 375 13.72 5.70 -9.20
N ARG A 376 12.44 5.97 -8.91
CA ARG A 376 11.90 7.29 -8.56
C ARG A 376 12.54 7.76 -7.26
N ASN A 377 13.61 8.51 -7.47
CA ASN A 377 14.29 9.35 -6.51
C ASN A 377 15.00 8.58 -5.40
N ARG A 378 16.06 7.84 -5.76
CA ARG A 378 17.26 7.93 -4.91
C ARG A 378 17.65 9.40 -4.93
N ASN A 379 17.30 10.15 -3.88
CA ASN A 379 17.99 11.41 -3.61
C ASN A 379 19.44 11.02 -3.33
N MET A 380 20.24 10.95 -4.39
CA MET A 380 21.69 10.79 -4.30
C MET A 380 22.19 11.85 -3.31
N PRO A 381 23.09 11.48 -2.37
CA PRO A 381 23.72 12.45 -1.49
C PRO A 381 24.22 13.64 -2.32
N GLY A 382 23.64 14.82 -2.10
CA GLY A 382 24.04 16.05 -2.79
C GLY A 382 23.23 16.49 -4.03
N HIS A 383 22.04 15.92 -4.29
CA HIS A 383 21.15 16.42 -5.35
C HIS A 383 20.91 17.94 -5.22
N ARG A 384 21.19 18.70 -6.29
CA ARG A 384 21.37 20.17 -6.26
C ARG A 384 20.08 20.99 -6.52
N GLY A 385 18.89 20.48 -6.20
CA GLY A 385 17.63 21.18 -6.43
C GLY A 385 17.20 22.15 -5.30
N PRO A 386 16.33 23.14 -5.58
CA PRO A 386 15.61 23.90 -4.55
C PRO A 386 14.67 22.99 -3.75
N VAL A 387 14.31 23.42 -2.52
CA VAL A 387 13.43 22.66 -1.61
C VAL A 387 12.09 22.33 -2.24
N SER A 388 11.52 23.26 -2.99
CA SER A 388 10.23 23.07 -3.67
C SER A 388 10.27 21.89 -4.64
N GLU A 389 11.38 21.69 -5.35
CA GLU A 389 11.58 20.57 -6.26
C GLU A 389 11.77 19.24 -5.51
N LEU A 390 12.55 19.26 -4.42
CA LEU A 390 12.70 18.06 -3.58
C LEU A 390 11.37 17.66 -2.92
N VAL A 391 10.57 18.63 -2.50
CA VAL A 391 9.23 18.42 -1.95
C VAL A 391 8.31 17.84 -3.02
N SER A 392 8.27 18.40 -4.23
CA SER A 392 7.39 17.92 -5.30
C SER A 392 7.68 16.47 -5.68
N LYS A 393 8.96 16.08 -5.73
CA LYS A 393 9.41 14.69 -5.93
C LYS A 393 8.89 13.69 -4.88
N GLN A 394 8.56 14.18 -3.69
CA GLN A 394 8.07 13.40 -2.57
C GLN A 394 6.56 13.61 -2.32
N THR A 395 5.87 14.38 -3.17
CA THR A 395 4.42 14.53 -3.05
C THR A 395 3.67 13.31 -3.56
N TYR A 396 2.55 13.03 -2.90
CA TYR A 396 1.61 12.00 -3.30
C TYR A 396 0.71 12.53 -4.42
N ASP A 397 0.57 11.75 -5.49
CA ASP A 397 -0.33 12.06 -6.60
C ASP A 397 -1.78 11.73 -6.22
N ALA A 398 -2.47 12.73 -5.65
CA ALA A 398 -3.84 12.63 -5.19
C ALA A 398 -4.84 12.75 -6.34
N LYS A 399 -4.89 11.72 -7.21
CA LYS A 399 -5.82 11.65 -8.34
C LYS A 399 -7.28 11.69 -7.88
N THR A 400 -8.12 12.34 -8.67
CA THR A 400 -9.57 12.34 -8.50
C THR A 400 -10.18 10.98 -8.86
N LEU A 401 -11.41 10.73 -8.41
CA LEU A 401 -12.14 9.51 -8.76
C LEU A 401 -12.32 9.34 -10.27
N LEU A 402 -12.49 10.44 -11.02
CA LEU A 402 -12.65 10.38 -12.48
C LEU A 402 -11.34 10.00 -13.18
N GLU A 403 -10.21 10.56 -12.74
CA GLU A 403 -8.88 10.22 -13.26
C GLU A 403 -8.54 8.76 -12.99
N ILE A 404 -8.80 8.27 -11.77
CA ILE A 404 -8.60 6.86 -11.42
C ILE A 404 -9.44 5.96 -12.34
N GLN A 405 -10.72 6.27 -12.54
CA GLN A 405 -11.59 5.49 -13.43
C GLN A 405 -11.12 5.53 -14.88
N HIS A 406 -10.56 6.64 -15.33
CA HIS A 406 -10.01 6.79 -16.67
C HIS A 406 -8.71 5.99 -16.84
N ASP A 407 -7.81 6.04 -15.86
CA ASP A 407 -6.55 5.29 -15.87
C ASP A 407 -6.80 3.78 -15.83
N GLU A 408 -7.79 3.34 -15.04
CA GLU A 408 -8.25 1.94 -15.03
C GLU A 408 -8.73 1.50 -16.41
N ARG A 409 -9.52 2.33 -17.10
CA ARG A 409 -10.00 2.02 -18.45
C ARG A 409 -8.85 1.96 -19.46
N LYS A 410 -7.86 2.85 -19.34
CA LYS A 410 -6.65 2.84 -20.18
C LYS A 410 -5.81 1.58 -19.93
N SER A 411 -5.60 1.23 -18.66
CA SER A 411 -4.88 0.02 -18.25
C SER A 411 -5.57 -1.25 -18.75
N ASP A 412 -6.89 -1.34 -18.61
CA ASP A 412 -7.66 -2.48 -19.14
C ASP A 412 -7.58 -2.58 -20.67
N ALA A 413 -7.63 -1.44 -21.36
CA ALA A 413 -7.48 -1.40 -22.82
C ALA A 413 -6.08 -1.88 -23.24
N GLN A 414 -5.04 -1.44 -22.54
CA GLN A 414 -3.66 -1.85 -22.78
C GLN A 414 -3.46 -3.34 -22.50
N ARG A 415 -3.92 -3.85 -21.34
CA ARG A 415 -3.88 -5.28 -21.00
C ARG A 415 -4.54 -6.15 -22.07
N ILE A 416 -5.67 -5.70 -22.60
CA ILE A 416 -6.37 -6.41 -23.68
C ILE A 416 -5.54 -6.39 -24.96
N LYS A 417 -4.95 -5.25 -25.31
CA LYS A 417 -4.03 -5.13 -26.46
C LYS A 417 -2.84 -6.08 -26.30
N ASP A 418 -2.18 -6.08 -25.16
CA ASP A 418 -1.02 -6.94 -24.84
C ASP A 418 -1.39 -8.43 -24.80
N THR A 419 -2.62 -8.76 -24.43
CA THR A 419 -3.09 -10.15 -24.48
C THR A 419 -3.37 -10.59 -25.91
N LEU A 420 -3.86 -9.69 -26.75
CA LEU A 420 -4.12 -9.97 -28.17
C LEU A 420 -2.84 -10.09 -29.00
N THR A 421 -1.78 -9.37 -28.65
CA THR A 421 -0.47 -9.51 -29.32
C THR A 421 0.13 -10.89 -29.11
N LYS A 422 -0.15 -11.55 -27.97
CA LYS A 422 0.28 -12.92 -27.67
C LYS A 422 -0.41 -14.02 -28.49
N VAL A 423 -1.48 -13.69 -29.22
CA VAL A 423 -2.20 -14.65 -30.07
C VAL A 423 -1.64 -14.54 -31.49
N PRO A 424 -0.83 -15.50 -31.98
CA PRO A 424 -0.20 -15.40 -33.30
C PRO A 424 -1.22 -15.53 -34.44
N ASP A 425 -2.20 -16.41 -34.32
CA ASP A 425 -3.22 -16.63 -35.35
C ASP A 425 -4.23 -15.45 -35.42
N LEU A 426 -4.26 -14.80 -36.59
CA LEU A 426 -5.15 -13.69 -36.90
C LEU A 426 -6.65 -14.06 -36.82
N LYS A 427 -7.04 -15.28 -37.21
CA LYS A 427 -8.43 -15.74 -37.17
C LYS A 427 -8.90 -15.88 -35.72
N ILE A 428 -8.08 -16.50 -34.87
CA ILE A 428 -8.37 -16.65 -33.43
C ILE A 428 -8.36 -15.28 -32.76
N ARG A 429 -7.38 -14.42 -33.09
CA ARG A 429 -7.31 -13.04 -32.56
C ARG A 429 -8.59 -12.25 -32.86
N ARG A 430 -9.11 -12.30 -34.09
CA ARG A 430 -10.36 -11.64 -34.48
C ARG A 430 -11.58 -12.20 -33.73
N ARG A 431 -11.66 -13.52 -33.56
CA ARG A 431 -12.75 -14.17 -32.78
C ARG A 431 -12.71 -13.74 -31.31
N LEU A 432 -11.52 -13.73 -30.71
CA LEU A 432 -11.33 -13.32 -29.32
C LEU A 432 -11.68 -11.84 -29.11
N GLN A 433 -11.34 -10.97 -30.06
CA GLN A 433 -11.76 -9.56 -30.07
C GLN A 433 -13.28 -9.42 -30.16
N LEU A 434 -13.95 -10.18 -31.04
CA LEU A 434 -15.40 -10.16 -31.19
C LEU A 434 -16.12 -10.56 -29.90
N GLU A 435 -15.68 -11.63 -29.25
CA GLU A 435 -16.27 -12.09 -27.98
C GLU A 435 -16.02 -11.11 -26.84
N ASN A 436 -14.83 -10.50 -26.77
CA ASN A 436 -14.57 -9.43 -25.80
C ASN A 436 -15.43 -8.19 -26.07
N HIS A 437 -15.70 -7.84 -27.33
CA HIS A 437 -16.60 -6.77 -27.70
C HIS A 437 -18.05 -7.05 -27.24
N ARG A 438 -18.54 -8.29 -27.43
CA ARG A 438 -19.85 -8.73 -26.94
C ARG A 438 -19.95 -8.60 -25.42
N TYR A 439 -18.93 -9.05 -24.69
CA TYR A 439 -18.84 -8.88 -23.24
C TYR A 439 -18.88 -7.40 -22.81
N ARG A 440 -18.11 -6.53 -23.47
CA ARG A 440 -18.09 -5.10 -23.18
C ARG A 440 -19.43 -4.42 -23.46
N ARG A 441 -20.11 -4.79 -24.55
CA ARG A 441 -21.47 -4.32 -24.86
C ARG A 441 -22.45 -4.74 -23.76
N TRP A 442 -22.35 -5.99 -23.31
CA TRP A 442 -23.17 -6.51 -22.22
C TRP A 442 -22.94 -5.75 -20.89
N LEU A 443 -21.69 -5.42 -20.55
CA LEU A 443 -21.36 -4.64 -19.34
C LEU A 443 -21.98 -3.23 -19.32
N LYS A 444 -22.11 -2.60 -20.49
CA LYS A 444 -22.73 -1.28 -20.67
C LYS A 444 -24.27 -1.34 -20.67
N GLY A 445 -24.85 -2.51 -20.94
CA GLY A 445 -26.29 -2.72 -20.96
C GLY A 445 -26.95 -2.78 -19.58
N LYS A 446 -28.29 -2.75 -19.57
CA LYS A 446 -29.10 -2.97 -18.37
C LYS A 446 -28.93 -4.41 -17.89
N THR A 447 -28.26 -4.60 -16.76
CA THR A 447 -27.89 -5.93 -16.21
C THR A 447 -28.23 -5.99 -14.73
N THR A 448 -28.73 -7.14 -14.27
CA THR A 448 -29.07 -7.33 -12.85
C THR A 448 -27.84 -7.68 -12.01
N GLN A 449 -27.92 -7.45 -10.69
CA GLN A 449 -26.82 -7.80 -9.78
C GLN A 449 -26.52 -9.30 -9.77
N ASP A 450 -27.54 -10.16 -9.89
CA ASP A 450 -27.40 -11.61 -9.98
C ASP A 450 -26.66 -12.03 -11.25
N GLN A 451 -27.02 -11.45 -12.41
CA GLN A 451 -26.32 -11.69 -13.67
C GLN A 451 -24.83 -11.31 -13.58
N ARG A 452 -24.50 -10.15 -12.98
CA ARG A 452 -23.11 -9.72 -12.74
C ARG A 452 -22.37 -10.61 -11.74
N ARG A 453 -23.06 -11.21 -10.77
CA ARG A 453 -22.46 -12.17 -9.84
C ARG A 453 -22.14 -13.49 -10.54
N LYS A 454 -23.10 -14.04 -11.31
CA LYS A 454 -22.92 -15.26 -12.10
C LYS A 454 -21.81 -15.12 -13.14
N GLN A 455 -21.78 -14.00 -13.87
CA GLN A 455 -20.71 -13.71 -14.82
C GLN A 455 -19.32 -13.73 -14.16
N ARG A 456 -19.16 -13.08 -13.00
CA ARG A 456 -17.90 -13.08 -12.25
C ARG A 456 -17.49 -14.48 -11.79
N TYR A 457 -18.44 -15.26 -11.29
CA TYR A 457 -18.20 -16.65 -10.90
C TYR A 457 -17.61 -17.48 -12.06
N TYR A 458 -18.25 -17.44 -13.24
CA TYR A 458 -17.76 -18.19 -14.40
C TYR A 458 -16.47 -17.63 -14.97
N GLN A 459 -16.24 -16.33 -14.89
CA GLN A 459 -14.97 -15.73 -15.32
C GLN A 459 -13.80 -16.20 -14.44
N THR A 460 -13.95 -16.18 -13.12
CA THR A 460 -12.93 -16.70 -12.20
C THR A 460 -12.68 -18.19 -12.43
N LEU A 461 -13.75 -18.97 -12.64
CA LEU A 461 -13.65 -20.40 -12.95
C LEU A 461 -12.89 -20.64 -14.26
N ALA A 462 -13.23 -19.89 -15.31
CA ALA A 462 -12.57 -19.92 -16.61
C ALA A 462 -11.08 -19.61 -16.51
N GLU A 463 -10.72 -18.53 -15.82
CA GLU A 463 -9.32 -18.13 -15.60
C GLU A 463 -8.52 -19.21 -14.87
N SER A 464 -9.14 -19.90 -13.89
CA SER A 464 -8.48 -20.96 -13.12
C SER A 464 -8.16 -22.22 -13.93
N ILE A 465 -8.98 -22.58 -14.92
CA ILE A 465 -8.82 -23.84 -15.66
C ILE A 465 -8.19 -23.66 -17.04
N TRP A 466 -8.21 -22.44 -17.61
CA TRP A 466 -7.76 -22.17 -18.98
C TRP A 466 -6.32 -22.62 -19.26
N HIS A 467 -5.43 -22.47 -18.28
CA HIS A 467 -4.03 -22.85 -18.42
C HIS A 467 -3.78 -24.35 -18.25
N THR A 468 -4.72 -25.10 -17.69
CA THR A 468 -4.63 -26.56 -17.55
C THR A 468 -5.03 -27.30 -18.82
N ILE A 469 -5.72 -26.64 -19.76
CA ILE A 469 -6.10 -27.24 -21.03
C ILE A 469 -4.86 -27.25 -21.95
N PRO A 470 -4.39 -28.43 -22.40
CA PRO A 470 -3.24 -28.54 -23.30
C PRO A 470 -3.54 -27.90 -24.65
N SER A 471 -2.49 -27.37 -25.31
CA SER A 471 -2.56 -26.82 -26.66
C SER A 471 -2.10 -27.79 -27.74
N ASP A 472 -1.31 -28.79 -27.36
CA ASP A 472 -0.68 -29.78 -28.21
C ASP A 472 -1.41 -31.14 -28.15
N SER A 473 -1.90 -31.51 -26.98
CA SER A 473 -2.62 -32.76 -26.70
C SER A 473 -4.11 -32.55 -26.40
N LEU A 474 -4.86 -33.64 -26.27
CA LEU A 474 -6.27 -33.65 -25.87
C LEU A 474 -6.39 -33.99 -24.38
N ILE A 475 -7.36 -33.39 -23.70
CA ILE A 475 -7.76 -33.78 -22.35
C ILE A 475 -9.26 -34.04 -22.29
N GLU A 476 -9.64 -35.08 -21.57
CA GLU A 476 -11.04 -35.44 -21.34
C GLU A 476 -11.67 -34.44 -20.34
N ILE A 477 -12.93 -34.06 -20.58
CA ILE A 477 -13.58 -32.99 -19.81
C ILE A 477 -13.87 -33.37 -18.35
N HIS A 478 -14.24 -34.61 -18.05
CA HIS A 478 -14.46 -35.06 -16.67
C HIS A 478 -13.14 -35.17 -15.90
N ASP A 479 -12.03 -35.50 -16.55
CA ASP A 479 -10.68 -35.39 -15.97
C ASP A 479 -10.36 -33.96 -15.56
N LEU A 480 -10.63 -32.99 -16.43
CA LEU A 480 -10.47 -31.58 -16.11
C LEU A 480 -11.38 -31.17 -14.94
N ALA A 481 -12.63 -31.65 -14.91
CA ALA A 481 -13.58 -31.39 -13.84
C ALA A 481 -13.13 -31.97 -12.48
N ARG A 482 -12.60 -33.20 -12.47
CA ARG A 482 -12.08 -33.88 -11.28
C ARG A 482 -10.87 -33.14 -10.71
N ARG A 483 -9.90 -32.76 -11.55
CA ARG A 483 -8.69 -32.04 -11.13
C ARG A 483 -9.00 -30.73 -10.42
N HIS A 484 -10.02 -30.01 -10.89
CA HIS A 484 -10.42 -28.71 -10.36
C HIS A 484 -11.61 -28.76 -9.39
N ARG A 485 -12.13 -29.95 -9.08
CA ARG A 485 -13.31 -30.18 -8.21
C ARG A 485 -14.55 -29.37 -8.66
N ILE A 486 -14.79 -29.34 -9.97
CA ILE A 486 -15.88 -28.57 -10.60
C ILE A 486 -17.05 -29.51 -10.92
N SER A 487 -18.27 -29.08 -10.64
CA SER A 487 -19.47 -29.80 -11.10
C SER A 487 -19.57 -29.82 -12.64
N GLY A 488 -19.94 -30.97 -13.21
CA GLY A 488 -20.17 -31.17 -14.65
C GLY A 488 -20.94 -30.00 -15.30
N LYS A 489 -22.05 -29.57 -14.70
CA LYS A 489 -22.88 -28.46 -15.22
C LYS A 489 -22.11 -27.16 -15.47
N HIS A 490 -21.14 -26.83 -14.62
CA HIS A 490 -20.36 -25.61 -14.77
C HIS A 490 -19.32 -25.75 -15.89
N ILE A 491 -18.67 -26.91 -15.99
CA ILE A 491 -17.65 -27.15 -16.99
C ILE A 491 -18.24 -27.29 -18.40
N TYR A 492 -19.40 -27.94 -18.57
CA TYR A 492 -20.11 -27.99 -19.86
C TYR A 492 -20.52 -26.60 -20.37
N ARG A 493 -20.86 -25.68 -19.46
CA ARG A 493 -21.15 -24.31 -19.87
C ARG A 493 -19.90 -23.61 -20.40
N LEU A 494 -18.75 -23.76 -19.74
CA LEU A 494 -17.50 -23.17 -20.20
C LEU A 494 -17.08 -23.78 -21.54
N LEU A 495 -17.13 -25.12 -21.64
CA LEU A 495 -16.92 -25.89 -22.86
C LEU A 495 -17.72 -25.32 -24.02
N GLY A 496 -19.06 -25.34 -23.91
CA GLY A 496 -19.92 -24.92 -25.01
C GLY A 496 -19.62 -23.49 -25.47
N ILE A 497 -19.32 -22.58 -24.53
CA ILE A 497 -19.05 -21.17 -24.86
C ILE A 497 -17.70 -21.03 -25.57
N TRP A 498 -16.67 -21.73 -25.10
CA TRP A 498 -15.36 -21.72 -25.74
C TRP A 498 -15.36 -22.37 -27.11
N THR A 499 -16.06 -23.50 -27.29
CA THR A 499 -16.22 -24.17 -28.58
C THR A 499 -17.03 -23.30 -29.54
N ALA A 500 -18.14 -22.69 -29.08
CA ALA A 500 -18.93 -21.77 -29.89
C ALA A 500 -18.13 -20.54 -30.33
N ALA A 501 -17.30 -20.00 -29.44
CA ALA A 501 -16.35 -18.92 -29.72
C ALA A 501 -15.16 -19.35 -30.60
N GLY A 502 -14.94 -20.66 -30.77
CA GLY A 502 -13.82 -21.23 -31.51
C GLY A 502 -12.47 -20.98 -30.84
N LEU A 503 -12.44 -20.97 -29.51
CA LEU A 503 -11.23 -20.81 -28.69
C LEU A 503 -10.61 -22.15 -28.30
N ILE A 504 -11.40 -23.22 -28.35
CA ILE A 504 -10.99 -24.60 -28.15
C ILE A 504 -11.53 -25.46 -29.29
N GLU A 505 -10.84 -26.55 -29.55
CA GLU A 505 -11.33 -27.68 -30.32
C GLU A 505 -12.03 -28.66 -29.37
N THR A 506 -13.12 -29.25 -29.83
CA THR A 506 -13.88 -30.24 -29.05
C THR A 506 -14.18 -31.45 -29.92
N ILE A 507 -13.87 -32.63 -29.40
CA ILE A 507 -14.11 -33.92 -30.01
C ILE A 507 -15.19 -34.63 -29.21
N ASP A 508 -16.27 -35.00 -29.88
CA ASP A 508 -17.39 -35.75 -29.33
C ASP A 508 -17.06 -37.25 -29.31
N LEU A 509 -16.96 -37.82 -28.11
CA LEU A 509 -16.63 -39.23 -27.88
C LEU A 509 -17.87 -40.11 -27.68
N ASN A 510 -19.07 -39.54 -27.80
CA ASN A 510 -20.30 -40.25 -27.48
C ASN A 510 -20.67 -41.26 -28.57
N ARG A 511 -20.80 -42.54 -28.18
CA ARG A 511 -21.42 -43.58 -29.02
C ARG A 511 -22.93 -43.48 -28.91
N LYS A 512 -23.65 -43.59 -30.04
CA LYS A 512 -25.12 -43.64 -30.08
C LYS A 512 -25.65 -44.96 -29.49
N THR A 513 -25.53 -45.15 -28.18
CA THR A 513 -26.20 -46.23 -27.46
C THR A 513 -27.45 -45.69 -26.78
N LYS A 514 -28.56 -46.41 -26.90
CA LYS A 514 -29.91 -45.96 -26.50
C LYS A 514 -30.07 -45.52 -25.04
N ASN A 515 -29.11 -45.80 -24.14
CA ASN A 515 -29.28 -45.59 -22.69
C ASN A 515 -28.04 -45.02 -21.94
N LYS A 516 -27.47 -43.86 -22.31
CA LYS A 516 -26.55 -43.12 -21.40
C LYS A 516 -26.80 -41.61 -21.37
N ILE A 517 -26.90 -41.09 -20.14
CA ILE A 517 -27.18 -39.69 -19.76
C ILE A 517 -25.88 -38.85 -19.66
N ILE A 518 -24.70 -39.48 -19.77
CA ILE A 518 -23.40 -38.85 -19.53
C ILE A 518 -22.67 -38.65 -20.86
N GLU A 519 -22.39 -37.39 -21.21
CA GLU A 519 -21.68 -37.00 -22.42
C GLU A 519 -20.16 -36.95 -22.19
N TYR A 520 -19.36 -37.48 -23.11
CA TYR A 520 -17.89 -37.46 -23.06
C TYR A 520 -17.32 -36.58 -24.18
N TYR A 521 -16.36 -35.72 -23.82
CA TYR A 521 -15.70 -34.81 -24.76
C TYR A 521 -14.21 -34.72 -24.47
N ASP A 522 -13.42 -34.78 -25.53
CA ASP A 522 -12.02 -34.39 -25.50
C ASP A 522 -11.86 -32.96 -25.99
N ILE A 523 -10.98 -32.20 -25.34
CA ILE A 523 -10.73 -30.80 -25.70
C ILE A 523 -9.27 -30.47 -25.83
N ARG A 524 -8.99 -29.52 -26.72
CA ARG A 524 -7.67 -28.91 -26.90
C ARG A 524 -7.79 -27.41 -27.07
N ARG A 525 -6.85 -26.68 -26.49
CA ARG A 525 -6.82 -25.22 -26.54
C ARG A 525 -6.23 -24.72 -27.86
N LEU A 526 -6.97 -23.86 -28.57
CA LEU A 526 -6.51 -23.23 -29.80
C LEU A 526 -5.92 -21.84 -29.56
N SER A 527 -6.45 -21.09 -28.59
CA SER A 527 -5.93 -19.76 -28.24
C SER A 527 -4.94 -19.84 -27.09
N PRO A 528 -3.71 -19.28 -27.19
CA PRO A 528 -2.76 -19.26 -26.08
C PRO A 528 -3.23 -18.36 -24.92
N ALA A 529 -4.18 -17.46 -25.18
CA ALA A 529 -4.68 -16.50 -24.21
C ALA A 529 -6.21 -16.48 -24.14
N LEU A 530 -6.74 -16.03 -23.00
CA LEU A 530 -8.16 -15.83 -22.77
C LEU A 530 -8.42 -14.36 -22.40
N LEU A 531 -9.34 -13.72 -23.11
CA LEU A 531 -9.87 -12.41 -22.72
C LEU A 531 -11.15 -12.58 -21.89
N PRO A 532 -11.57 -11.54 -21.14
CA PRO A 532 -12.91 -11.52 -20.57
C PRO A 532 -13.98 -11.66 -21.67
N ILE A 533 -14.76 -12.73 -21.61
CA ILE A 533 -15.88 -13.02 -22.53
C ILE A 533 -17.16 -13.26 -21.75
N LEU A 534 -18.31 -13.27 -22.44
CA LEU A 534 -19.61 -13.43 -21.81
C LEU A 534 -19.91 -14.91 -21.54
N TYR A 535 -20.14 -15.26 -20.28
CA TYR A 535 -20.44 -16.64 -19.84
C TYR A 535 -21.91 -16.86 -19.47
N ILE A 536 -22.68 -15.78 -19.40
CA ILE A 536 -24.12 -15.85 -19.09
C ILE A 536 -24.95 -15.73 -20.36
N MET A 537 -26.03 -16.50 -20.42
CA MET A 537 -26.99 -16.44 -21.51
C MET A 537 -28.41 -16.47 -20.95
N PRO A 538 -29.38 -15.81 -21.60
CA PRO A 538 -30.79 -15.95 -21.27
C PRO A 538 -31.24 -17.41 -21.39
N LYS A 539 -32.13 -17.88 -20.51
CA LYS A 539 -32.66 -19.26 -20.57
C LYS A 539 -33.27 -19.60 -21.94
N ALA A 540 -33.98 -18.64 -22.54
CA ALA A 540 -34.59 -18.80 -23.86
C ALA A 540 -33.56 -19.06 -24.98
N ALA A 541 -32.32 -18.59 -24.84
CA ALA A 541 -31.26 -18.78 -25.83
C ALA A 541 -30.50 -20.09 -25.66
N VAL A 542 -30.71 -20.84 -24.57
CA VAL A 542 -29.95 -22.07 -24.26
C VAL A 542 -30.20 -23.20 -25.27
N PRO A 543 -31.45 -23.50 -25.70
CA PRO A 543 -31.68 -24.59 -26.65
C PRO A 543 -30.99 -24.37 -28.00
N GLU A 544 -31.11 -23.16 -28.55
CA GLU A 544 -30.47 -22.78 -29.82
C GLU A 544 -28.94 -22.79 -29.69
N PHE A 545 -28.43 -22.25 -28.59
CA PHE A 545 -27.00 -22.30 -28.29
C PHE A 545 -26.50 -23.74 -28.22
N ASN A 546 -27.23 -24.63 -27.55
CA ASN A 546 -26.82 -26.01 -27.40
C ASN A 546 -26.75 -26.70 -28.78
N LYS A 547 -27.76 -26.51 -29.62
CA LYS A 547 -27.77 -27.04 -31.00
C LYS A 547 -26.55 -26.56 -31.80
N ARG A 548 -26.21 -25.27 -31.69
CA ARG A 548 -25.08 -24.65 -32.40
C ARG A 548 -23.72 -25.12 -31.90
N TRP A 549 -23.58 -25.35 -30.59
CA TRP A 549 -22.32 -25.82 -30.01
C TRP A 549 -22.06 -27.28 -30.38
N HIS A 550 -23.06 -28.16 -30.25
CA HIS A 550 -22.93 -29.57 -30.62
C HIS A 550 -22.63 -29.74 -32.12
N ALA A 551 -23.18 -28.88 -32.98
CA ALA A 551 -22.86 -28.87 -34.41
C ALA A 551 -21.39 -28.51 -34.72
N LYS A 552 -20.69 -27.83 -33.80
CA LYS A 552 -19.27 -27.49 -33.93
C LYS A 552 -18.33 -28.52 -33.30
N ALA A 553 -18.84 -29.46 -32.51
CA ALA A 553 -18.03 -30.55 -31.97
C ALA A 553 -17.69 -31.53 -33.09
N ARG A 554 -16.41 -31.85 -33.26
CA ARG A 554 -15.95 -32.80 -34.26
C ARG A 554 -16.27 -34.21 -33.77
N ARG A 555 -16.88 -35.04 -34.61
CA ARG A 555 -17.04 -36.48 -34.29
C ARG A 555 -15.83 -37.25 -34.79
N ILE A 556 -15.40 -38.23 -34.00
CA ILE A 556 -14.47 -39.26 -34.50
C ILE A 556 -15.24 -40.07 -35.53
N ALA A 557 -14.68 -40.16 -36.75
CA ALA A 557 -15.24 -40.97 -37.83
C ALA A 557 -15.10 -42.46 -37.49
#